data_AF-A0A7K3GCH3-F1
#
_entry.id   AF-A0A7K3GCH3-F1
#
_cell.length_a   1.000
_cell.length_b   1.000
_cell.length_c   1.000
_cell.angle_alpha   90.00
_cell.angle_beta   90.00
_cell.angle_gamma   90.00
#
_symmetry.space_group_name_H-M   'P 1'
#
loop_
_entity.id
_entity.type
_entity.pdbx_description
1 polymer ?
#
loop_
_entity_poly.entity_id
_entity_poly.type
_entity_poly.pdbx_seq_one_letter_code
_entity_poly.pdbx_strand_id
1 'polypeptide(L)'
;MTSGPRPVVVGVPAGRRVAFFQDALRSAGLPGARVVSWPDVLRGRARFAAGETVRLDSPGEDPEADLLLRGVGDPTRVEGTGRWYGRFTAAVAGLAGSVGEAGAVLVDDPAELPVLFDKRLSHGRLRAAGVPV
;
A
#
# COMPACT_ATOMS: atom_id res chain seq x y z
N MET A 1 10.18 -9.69 -28.37
CA MET A 1 9.39 -8.53 -27.89
C MET A 1 9.40 -8.60 -26.37
N THR A 2 10.15 -7.75 -25.69
CA THR A 2 10.03 -7.63 -24.23
C THR A 2 8.65 -7.06 -23.95
N SER A 3 7.79 -7.81 -23.27
CA SER A 3 6.52 -7.29 -22.78
C SER A 3 6.82 -6.02 -21.98
N GLY A 4 6.12 -4.92 -22.28
CA GLY A 4 6.23 -3.69 -21.49
C GLY A 4 5.90 -3.94 -20.02
N PRO A 5 6.24 -3.00 -19.11
CA PRO A 5 5.93 -3.14 -17.69
C PRO A 5 4.43 -3.35 -17.50
N ARG A 6 4.05 -4.10 -16.46
CA ARG A 6 2.65 -4.36 -16.07
C ARG A 6 2.39 -3.71 -14.70
N PRO A 7 2.13 -2.40 -14.64
CA PRO A 7 1.99 -1.70 -13.38
C PRO A 7 0.70 -2.10 -12.68
N VAL A 8 0.77 -2.26 -11.36
CA VAL A 8 -0.39 -2.44 -10.48
C VAL A 8 -0.27 -1.41 -9.36
N VAL A 9 -1.37 -0.77 -9.00
CA VAL A 9 -1.44 0.11 -7.84
C VAL A 9 -2.48 -0.42 -6.86
N VAL A 10 -2.05 -0.67 -5.62
CA VAL A 10 -2.95 -0.93 -4.50
C VAL A 10 -3.29 0.41 -3.86
N GLY A 11 -4.54 0.85 -3.94
CA GLY A 11 -4.93 2.17 -3.48
C GLY A 11 -6.44 2.39 -3.52
N VAL A 12 -6.85 3.63 -3.27
CA VAL A 12 -8.26 4.03 -3.36
C VAL A 12 -8.59 4.31 -4.83
N PRO A 13 -9.49 3.53 -5.48
CA PRO A 13 -9.72 3.66 -6.93
C PRO A 13 -10.16 5.05 -7.39
N ALA A 14 -11.02 5.70 -6.61
CA ALA A 14 -11.46 7.08 -6.85
C ALA A 14 -10.53 8.14 -6.23
N GLY A 15 -9.41 7.72 -5.65
CA GLY A 15 -8.49 8.59 -4.92
C GLY A 15 -7.55 9.36 -5.83
N ARG A 16 -7.25 10.61 -5.45
CA ARG A 16 -6.33 11.50 -6.18
C ARG A 16 -4.95 10.89 -6.45
N ARG A 17 -4.42 10.06 -5.53
CA ARG A 17 -3.10 9.42 -5.69
C ARG A 17 -3.09 8.43 -6.84
N VAL A 18 -4.13 7.58 -6.94
CA VAL A 18 -4.30 6.66 -8.05
C VAL A 18 -4.50 7.45 -9.35
N ALA A 19 -5.33 8.49 -9.36
CA ALA A 19 -5.52 9.33 -10.55
C ALA A 19 -4.21 9.95 -11.06
N PHE A 20 -3.43 10.58 -10.18
CA PHE A 20 -2.13 11.17 -10.55
C PHE A 20 -1.11 10.12 -11.00
N PHE A 21 -1.14 8.92 -10.43
CA PHE A 21 -0.27 7.84 -10.89
C PHE A 21 -0.65 7.36 -12.30
N GLN A 22 -1.94 7.24 -12.61
CA GLN A 22 -2.41 6.91 -13.96
C GLN A 22 -1.98 7.98 -14.98
N ASP A 23 -2.09 9.26 -14.61
CA ASP A 23 -1.65 10.36 -15.48
C ASP A 23 -0.13 10.37 -15.67
N ALA A 24 0.65 10.07 -14.63
CA ALA A 24 2.10 9.93 -14.74
C ALA A 24 2.49 8.78 -15.70
N LEU A 25 1.81 7.63 -15.62
CA LEU A 25 2.03 6.51 -16.56
C LEU A 25 1.71 6.93 -18.00
N ARG A 26 0.60 7.63 -18.21
CA ARG A 26 0.19 8.15 -19.52
C ARG A 26 1.22 9.12 -20.07
N SER A 27 1.68 10.09 -19.27
CA SER A 27 2.71 11.07 -19.66
C SER A 27 4.05 10.41 -19.96
N ALA A 28 4.36 9.27 -19.32
CA ALA A 28 5.56 8.49 -19.59
C ALA A 28 5.41 7.52 -20.79
N GLY A 29 4.26 7.48 -21.47
CA GLY A 29 4.00 6.54 -22.57
C GLY A 29 3.89 5.08 -22.12
N LEU A 30 3.60 4.83 -20.85
CA LEU A 30 3.45 3.50 -20.26
C LEU A 30 1.97 3.07 -20.23
N PRO A 31 1.70 1.74 -20.18
CA PRO A 31 0.34 1.26 -19.96
C PRO A 31 -0.19 1.71 -18.60
N GLY A 32 -1.50 1.99 -18.53
CA GLY A 32 -2.18 2.31 -17.28
C GLY A 32 -2.06 1.18 -16.26
N ALA A 33 -2.01 1.55 -14.98
CA ALA A 33 -1.91 0.56 -13.92
C ALA A 33 -3.25 -0.16 -13.73
N ARG A 34 -3.20 -1.46 -13.49
CA ARG A 34 -4.35 -2.17 -12.90
C ARG A 34 -4.52 -1.69 -11.47
N VAL A 35 -5.74 -1.31 -11.09
CA VAL A 35 -6.02 -0.83 -9.72
C VAL A 35 -6.55 -2.00 -8.88
N VAL A 36 -5.97 -2.19 -7.69
CA VAL A 36 -6.44 -3.12 -6.66
C VAL A 36 -6.89 -2.30 -5.46
N SER A 37 -8.11 -2.56 -4.98
CA SER A 37 -8.68 -1.80 -3.86
C SER A 37 -8.16 -2.32 -2.52
N TRP A 38 -8.04 -1.45 -1.52
CA TRP A 38 -7.77 -1.87 -0.15
C TRP A 38 -8.84 -2.81 0.43
N PRO A 39 -10.15 -2.59 0.19
CA PRO A 39 -11.17 -3.56 0.60
C PRO A 39 -10.98 -4.96 0.02
N ASP A 40 -10.44 -5.10 -1.20
CA ASP A 40 -10.12 -6.42 -1.75
C ASP A 40 -8.86 -7.04 -1.13
N VAL A 41 -7.85 -6.23 -0.81
CA VAL A 41 -6.68 -6.71 -0.05
C VAL A 41 -7.10 -7.19 1.33
N LEU A 42 -7.85 -6.36 2.07
CA LEU A 42 -8.27 -6.63 3.46
C LEU A 42 -9.22 -7.82 3.58
N ARG A 43 -9.91 -8.19 2.49
CA ARG A 43 -10.76 -9.39 2.41
C ARG A 43 -10.06 -10.61 1.81
N GLY A 44 -8.78 -10.52 1.46
CA GLY A 44 -8.04 -11.61 0.82
C GLY A 44 -8.51 -11.93 -0.61
N ARG A 45 -9.12 -10.95 -1.29
CA ARG A 45 -9.60 -11.07 -2.68
C ARG A 45 -8.61 -10.55 -3.71
N ALA A 46 -7.60 -9.79 -3.30
CA ALA A 46 -6.54 -9.33 -4.19
C ALA A 46 -5.78 -10.51 -4.83
N ARG A 47 -5.48 -10.38 -6.13
CA ARG A 47 -4.72 -11.36 -6.92
C ARG A 47 -3.67 -10.63 -7.76
N PHE A 48 -2.54 -11.29 -7.94
CA PHE A 48 -1.40 -10.81 -8.72
C PHE A 48 -0.97 -11.86 -9.74
N ALA A 49 -0.25 -11.42 -10.76
CA ALA A 49 0.26 -12.27 -11.82
C ALA A 49 1.74 -12.02 -12.06
N ALA A 50 2.43 -13.03 -12.58
CA ALA A 50 3.86 -12.96 -12.86
C ALA A 50 4.22 -11.76 -13.76
N GLY A 51 5.33 -11.09 -13.41
CA GLY A 51 5.83 -9.92 -14.11
C GLY A 51 5.07 -8.62 -13.85
N GLU A 52 4.11 -8.60 -12.91
CA GLU A 52 3.52 -7.35 -12.43
C GLU A 52 4.48 -6.60 -11.49
N THR A 53 4.44 -5.26 -11.56
CA THR A 53 5.14 -4.36 -10.63
C THR A 53 4.11 -3.63 -9.79
N VAL A 54 4.08 -3.93 -8.50
CA VAL A 54 3.02 -3.52 -7.56
C VAL A 54 3.51 -2.36 -6.71
N ARG A 55 2.82 -1.23 -6.80
CA ARG A 55 3.00 -0.06 -5.94
C ARG A 55 1.93 -0.04 -4.85
N LEU A 56 2.31 0.33 -3.63
CA LEU A 56 1.36 0.58 -2.54
C LEU A 56 1.11 2.08 -2.38
N ASP A 57 -0.16 2.47 -2.31
CA ASP A 57 -0.58 3.78 -1.81
C ASP A 57 -1.37 3.59 -0.51
N SER A 58 -1.40 4.64 0.31
CA SER A 58 -2.18 4.66 1.56
C SER A 58 -3.67 4.34 1.32
N PRO A 59 -4.34 3.61 2.24
CA PRO A 59 -5.79 3.39 2.21
C PRO A 59 -6.59 4.69 2.33
N GLY A 60 -5.95 5.80 2.71
CA GLY A 60 -6.53 7.14 2.64
C GLY A 60 -7.82 7.27 3.45
N GLU A 61 -8.79 7.98 2.88
CA GLU A 61 -10.11 8.27 3.46
C GLU A 61 -11.19 7.33 2.91
N ASP A 62 -10.82 6.13 2.41
CA ASP A 62 -11.79 5.12 1.99
C ASP A 62 -12.58 4.62 3.22
N PRO A 63 -13.88 4.92 3.34
CA PRO A 63 -14.66 4.58 4.53
C PRO A 63 -14.77 3.07 4.74
N GLU A 64 -14.77 2.29 3.66
CA GLU A 64 -14.87 0.83 3.74
C GLU A 64 -13.54 0.24 4.24
N ALA A 65 -12.41 0.73 3.74
CA ALA A 65 -11.10 0.33 4.23
C ALA A 65 -10.91 0.74 5.70
N ASP A 66 -11.33 1.95 6.08
CA ASP A 66 -11.22 2.42 7.47
C ASP A 66 -12.08 1.58 8.43
N LEU A 67 -13.32 1.24 8.02
CA LEU A 67 -14.19 0.34 8.79
C LEU A 67 -13.56 -1.06 8.93
N LEU A 68 -12.99 -1.63 7.87
CA LEU A 68 -12.32 -2.93 7.94
C LEU A 68 -11.08 -2.90 8.85
N LEU A 69 -10.33 -1.81 8.85
CA LEU A 69 -9.12 -1.64 9.66
C LEU A 69 -9.45 -1.35 11.13
N ARG A 70 -10.39 -0.45 11.44
CA ARG A 70 -10.75 -0.10 12.83
C ARG A 70 -11.74 -1.08 13.44
N GLY A 71 -12.66 -1.59 12.63
CA GLY A 71 -13.80 -2.40 13.07
C GLY A 71 -14.78 -1.65 13.98
N VAL A 72 -14.83 -0.32 13.87
CA VAL A 72 -15.81 0.57 14.49
C VAL A 72 -16.28 1.55 13.40
N GLY A 73 -17.58 1.80 13.35
CA GLY A 73 -18.17 2.82 12.46
C GLY A 73 -18.17 4.18 13.15
N ASP A 74 -17.93 5.24 12.38
CA ASP A 74 -17.85 6.64 12.86
C ASP A 74 -16.98 6.82 14.12
N PRO A 75 -15.68 6.46 14.04
CA PRO A 75 -14.80 6.49 15.20
C PRO A 75 -14.62 7.92 15.72
N THR A 76 -14.77 8.12 17.02
CA THR A 76 -14.42 9.41 17.64
C THR A 76 -12.91 9.46 17.95
N ARG A 77 -12.22 10.48 17.41
CA ARG A 77 -10.81 10.79 17.70
C ARG A 77 -9.83 9.64 17.34
N VAL A 78 -9.37 8.86 18.31
CA VAL A 78 -8.32 7.82 18.15
C VAL A 78 -8.86 6.41 18.28
N GLU A 79 -10.18 6.23 18.36
CA GLU A 79 -10.78 4.92 18.51
C GLU A 79 -10.36 3.98 17.36
N GLY A 80 -9.99 2.76 17.73
CA GLY A 80 -9.55 1.74 16.78
C GLY A 80 -8.17 2.00 16.14
N THR A 81 -7.42 3.05 16.49
CA THR A 81 -6.10 3.36 15.88
C THR A 81 -5.08 2.23 16.05
N GLY A 82 -5.01 1.60 17.23
CA GLY A 82 -4.12 0.46 17.46
C GLY A 82 -4.50 -0.77 16.61
N ARG A 83 -5.81 -1.02 16.47
CA ARG A 83 -6.33 -2.11 15.63
C ARG A 83 -6.09 -1.83 14.15
N TRP A 84 -6.31 -0.59 13.73
CA TRP A 84 -6.04 -0.10 12.39
C TRP A 84 -4.58 -0.34 12.04
N TYR A 85 -3.66 0.07 12.92
CA TYR A 85 -2.22 -0.11 12.72
C TYR A 85 -1.87 -1.60 12.57
N GLY A 86 -2.26 -2.43 13.54
CA GLY A 86 -1.92 -3.86 13.52
C GLY A 86 -2.49 -4.59 12.31
N ARG A 87 -3.74 -4.30 11.93
CA ARG A 87 -4.36 -4.89 10.73
C ARG A 87 -3.73 -4.37 9.44
N PHE A 88 -3.39 -3.09 9.38
CA PHE A 88 -2.76 -2.51 8.20
C PHE A 88 -1.39 -3.12 7.94
N THR A 89 -0.53 -3.19 8.97
CA THR A 89 0.80 -3.81 8.84
C THR A 89 0.71 -5.31 8.52
N ALA A 90 -0.25 -6.03 9.13
CA ALA A 90 -0.47 -7.44 8.83
C ALA A 90 -0.98 -7.65 7.39
N ALA A 91 -1.88 -6.79 6.92
CA ALA A 91 -2.39 -6.84 5.55
C ALA A 91 -1.28 -6.58 4.52
N VAL A 92 -0.38 -5.62 4.78
CA VAL A 92 0.76 -5.35 3.89
C VAL A 92 1.77 -6.51 3.89
N ALA A 93 2.06 -7.10 5.05
CA ALA A 93 2.91 -8.29 5.11
C ALA A 93 2.32 -9.48 4.33
N GLY A 94 1.00 -9.75 4.50
CA GLY A 94 0.31 -10.79 3.75
C GLY A 94 0.27 -10.51 2.25
N LEU A 95 0.03 -9.26 1.86
CA LEU A 95 0.06 -8.81 0.49
C LEU A 95 1.42 -9.08 -0.17
N ALA A 96 2.53 -8.74 0.52
CA ALA A 96 3.87 -8.97 0.01
C ALA A 96 4.14 -10.46 -0.25
N GLY A 97 3.65 -11.35 0.63
CA GLY A 97 3.67 -12.80 0.41
C GLY A 97 2.94 -13.19 -0.87
N SER A 98 1.69 -12.75 -1.04
CA SER A 98 0.89 -13.05 -2.24
C SER A 98 1.48 -12.47 -3.53
N VAL A 99 2.15 -11.31 -3.48
CA VAL A 99 2.87 -10.72 -4.62
C VAL A 99 4.07 -11.59 -5.00
N GLY A 100 4.88 -12.02 -4.02
CA GLY A 100 6.03 -12.88 -4.24
C GLY A 100 5.66 -14.27 -4.78
N GLU A 101 4.64 -14.91 -4.20
CA GLU A 101 4.11 -16.20 -4.66
C GLU A 101 3.62 -16.15 -6.12
N ALA A 102 3.08 -15.01 -6.55
CA ALA A 102 2.62 -14.82 -7.92
C ALA A 102 3.75 -14.55 -8.93
N GLY A 103 5.00 -14.41 -8.50
CA GLY A 103 6.12 -13.98 -9.35
C GLY A 103 6.03 -12.51 -9.77
N ALA A 104 5.34 -11.69 -8.98
CA ALA A 104 5.30 -10.23 -9.13
C ALA A 104 6.30 -9.58 -8.18
N VAL A 105 6.54 -8.28 -8.36
CA VAL A 105 7.47 -7.50 -7.54
C VAL A 105 6.72 -6.39 -6.82
N LEU A 106 6.88 -6.31 -5.51
CA LEU A 106 6.42 -5.17 -4.71
C LEU A 106 7.51 -4.09 -4.73
N VAL A 107 7.14 -2.85 -5.04
CA VAL A 107 8.09 -1.72 -5.14
C VAL A 107 8.65 -1.32 -3.78
N ASP A 108 7.79 -1.27 -2.77
CA ASP A 108 8.14 -0.86 -1.41
C ASP A 108 8.42 -2.11 -0.54
N ASP A 109 9.40 -2.02 0.35
CA ASP A 109 9.62 -3.07 1.35
C ASP A 109 8.54 -2.99 2.45
N PRO A 110 7.73 -4.04 2.65
CA PRO A 110 6.66 -4.03 3.66
C PRO A 110 7.19 -3.86 5.10
N ALA A 111 8.43 -4.24 5.38
CA ALA A 111 9.05 -4.11 6.70
C ALA A 111 9.42 -2.66 7.05
N GLU A 112 9.50 -1.77 6.05
CA GLU A 112 9.77 -0.34 6.27
C GLU A 112 8.56 0.39 6.85
N LEU A 113 7.34 -0.06 6.56
CA LEU A 113 6.11 0.60 7.03
C LEU A 113 6.03 0.73 8.55
N PRO A 114 6.19 -0.35 9.36
CA PRO A 114 6.24 -0.23 10.81
C PRO A 114 7.28 0.79 11.32
N VAL A 115 8.44 0.86 10.67
CA VAL A 115 9.50 1.82 11.01
C VAL A 115 9.04 3.25 10.78
N LEU A 116 8.36 3.52 9.67
CA LEU A 116 7.84 4.85 9.31
C LEU A 116 6.73 5.33 10.26
N PHE A 117 5.94 4.41 10.83
CA PHE A 117 4.92 4.73 11.84
C PHE A 117 5.52 5.05 13.22
N ASP A 118 6.57 4.34 13.63
CA ASP A 118 7.19 4.52 14.94
C ASP A 118 8.30 5.58 14.89
N LYS A 119 8.07 6.74 15.53
CA LYS A 119 9.05 7.82 15.57
C LYS A 119 10.35 7.44 16.25
N ARG A 120 10.36 6.53 17.23
CA ARG A 120 11.58 6.05 17.87
C ARG A 120 12.41 5.25 16.88
N LEU A 121 11.78 4.35 16.11
CA LEU A 121 12.45 3.56 15.09
C LEU A 121 12.94 4.43 13.92
N SER A 122 12.05 5.29 13.38
CA SER A 122 12.40 6.25 12.33
C SER A 122 13.57 7.16 12.72
N HIS A 123 13.52 7.78 13.91
CA HIS A 123 14.59 8.68 14.37
C HIS A 123 15.89 7.89 14.63
N GLY A 124 15.80 6.65 15.10
CA GLY A 124 16.94 5.75 15.21
C GLY A 124 17.65 5.55 13.87
N ARG A 125 16.90 5.27 12.80
CA ARG A 125 17.46 5.12 11.45
C ARG A 125 18.03 6.41 10.89
N LEU A 126 17.33 7.54 11.05
CA LEU A 126 17.81 8.84 10.60
C LEU A 126 19.11 9.23 11.31
N ARG A 127 19.18 9.06 12.64
CA ARG A 127 20.40 9.31 13.41
C ARG A 127 21.56 8.40 12.98
N ALA A 128 21.30 7.12 12.76
CA ALA A 128 22.33 6.18 12.26
C ALA A 128 22.87 6.57 10.88
N ALA A 129 22.05 7.25 10.06
CA ALA A 129 22.46 7.81 8.78
C ALA A 129 23.09 9.22 8.88
N GLY A 130 23.30 9.75 10.09
CA GLY A 130 23.85 11.09 10.30
C GLY A 130 22.88 12.24 10.03
N VAL A 131 21.57 11.96 9.94
CA VAL A 131 20.53 12.97 9.74
C VAL A 131 20.05 13.51 11.10
N PRO A 132 20.06 14.84 11.33
CA PRO A 132 19.57 15.44 12.57
C PRO A 132 18.06 15.20 12.80
N VAL A 133 17.69 14.83 14.03
CA VAL A 133 16.30 14.52 14.48
C VAL A 133 16.05 14.87 15.94
#